data_AF-A0A0K0G0X4-F1
#
_entry.id   AF-A0A0K0G0X4-F1
#
_cell.length_a   1.000
_cell.length_b   1.000
_cell.length_c   1.000
_cell.angle_alpha   90.00
_cell.angle_beta   90.00
_cell.angle_gamma   90.00
#
_symmetry.space_group_name_H-M   'P 1'
#
loop_
_entity.id
_entity.type
_entity.pdbx_description
1 polymer ?
#
loop_
_entity_poly.entity_id
_entity_poly.type
_entity_poly.pdbx_seq_one_letter_code
_entity_poly.pdbx_strand_id
1 'polypeptide(L)'
;MNSVRNILHIIGSSYLNTFLFGVVGGAGFELFKIKFKFAGFDYYTSFTKLQIPKELEAFEEELKERDYVLMKKYEPEALPKDYPKYI
;
A
#
# COMPACT_ATOMS: atom_id res chain seq x y z
N MET A 1 2.14 -31.75 -14.23
CA MET A 1 3.56 -31.43 -13.88
C MET A 1 4.48 -31.30 -15.09
N ASN A 2 4.34 -32.11 -16.15
CA ASN A 2 5.25 -32.07 -17.31
C ASN A 2 5.14 -30.80 -18.17
N SER A 3 3.94 -30.24 -18.32
CA SER A 3 3.72 -29.07 -19.18
C SER A 3 4.39 -27.79 -18.65
N VAL A 4 4.36 -27.57 -17.33
CA VAL A 4 5.01 -26.40 -16.70
C VAL A 4 6.52 -26.46 -16.86
N ARG A 5 7.10 -27.66 -16.68
CA ARG A 5 8.53 -27.89 -16.85
C ARG A 5 8.98 -27.65 -18.30
N ASN A 6 8.18 -28.07 -19.27
CA ASN A 6 8.46 -27.85 -20.68
C ASN A 6 8.39 -26.36 -21.06
N ILE A 7 7.42 -25.63 -20.52
CA ILE A 7 7.28 -24.18 -20.74
C ILE A 7 8.50 -23.42 -20.17
N LEU A 8 8.90 -23.73 -18.93
CA LEU A 8 10.08 -23.12 -18.32
C LEU A 8 11.36 -23.43 -19.10
N HIS A 9 11.48 -24.65 -19.64
CA HIS A 9 12.60 -25.05 -20.47
C HIS A 9 12.63 -24.28 -21.81
N ILE A 10 11.47 -23.98 -22.41
CA ILE A 10 11.38 -23.19 -23.66
C ILE A 10 11.68 -21.70 -23.40
N ILE A 11 11.26 -21.17 -22.26
CA ILE A 11 11.55 -19.78 -21.88
C ILE A 11 13.04 -19.61 -21.60
N GLY A 12 13.66 -20.59 -20.92
CA GLY A 12 15.08 -20.60 -20.59
C GLY A 12 16.01 -21.11 -21.70
N SER A 13 15.49 -21.57 -22.84
CA SER A 13 16.32 -22.14 -23.92
C SER A 13 17.07 -21.09 -24.74
N SER A 14 16.66 -19.82 -24.68
CA SER A 14 17.28 -18.72 -25.42
C SER A 14 17.07 -17.39 -24.71
N TYR A 15 18.09 -16.53 -24.74
CA TYR A 15 18.02 -15.17 -24.22
C TYR A 15 16.89 -14.35 -24.85
N LEU A 16 16.59 -14.57 -26.13
CA LEU A 16 15.49 -13.90 -26.82
C LEU A 16 14.12 -14.34 -26.29
N ASN A 17 13.95 -15.64 -26.02
CA ASN A 17 12.70 -16.17 -25.45
C ASN A 17 12.50 -15.67 -24.01
N THR A 18 13.57 -15.63 -23.21
CA THR A 18 13.52 -15.06 -21.86
C THR A 18 13.16 -13.58 -21.89
N PHE A 19 13.78 -12.80 -22.79
CA PHE A 19 13.49 -11.39 -22.96
C PHE A 19 12.04 -11.14 -23.40
N LEU A 20 11.56 -11.83 -24.44
CA LEU A 20 10.18 -11.69 -24.92
C LEU A 20 9.17 -12.10 -23.86
N PHE A 21 9.43 -13.18 -23.12
CA PHE A 21 8.58 -13.59 -22.01
C PHE A 21 8.54 -12.54 -20.90
N GLY A 22 9.68 -11.92 -20.57
CA GLY A 22 9.76 -10.81 -19.62
C GLY A 22 8.97 -9.58 -20.09
N VAL A 23 9.10 -9.20 -21.36
CA VAL A 23 8.36 -8.07 -21.95
C VAL A 23 6.86 -8.33 -21.96
N VAL A 24 6.43 -9.51 -22.42
CA VAL A 24 5.01 -9.89 -22.48
C VAL A 24 4.43 -10.04 -21.07
N GLY A 25 5.18 -10.62 -20.14
CA GLY A 25 4.80 -10.74 -18.73
C GLY A 25 4.67 -9.39 -18.05
N GLY A 26 5.63 -8.48 -18.25
CA GLY A 26 5.60 -7.12 -17.72
C GLY A 26 4.48 -6.27 -18.31
N ALA A 27 4.31 -6.28 -19.64
CA ALA A 27 3.23 -5.57 -20.31
C ALA A 27 1.85 -6.14 -19.93
N GLY A 28 1.73 -7.46 -19.83
CA GLY A 28 0.53 -8.13 -19.34
C GLY A 28 0.20 -7.78 -17.89
N PHE A 29 1.20 -7.64 -17.03
CA PHE A 29 1.03 -7.24 -15.63
C PHE A 29 0.60 -5.78 -15.49
N GLU A 30 1.17 -4.86 -16.27
CA GLU A 30 0.71 -3.47 -16.30
C GLU A 30 -0.72 -3.35 -16.83
N LEU A 31 -1.07 -4.09 -17.89
CA LEU A 31 -2.45 -4.13 -18.39
C LEU A 31 -3.40 -4.78 -17.38
N PHE A 32 -2.95 -5.79 -16.63
CA PHE A 32 -3.71 -6.37 -15.52
C PHE A 32 -4.00 -5.30 -14.46
N LYS A 33 -3.03 -4.50 -14.03
CA LYS A 33 -3.29 -3.40 -13.08
C LYS A 33 -4.35 -2.42 -13.58
N ILE A 34 -4.34 -2.09 -14.87
CA ILE A 34 -5.26 -1.11 -15.47
C ILE A 34 -6.66 -1.71 -15.67
N LYS A 35 -6.76 -2.99 -16.05
CA LYS A 35 -8.01 -3.60 -16.55
C LYS A 35 -8.67 -4.55 -15.56
N PHE A 36 -7.93 -5.15 -14.64
CA PHE A 36 -8.47 -6.16 -13.72
C PHE A 36 -9.17 -5.51 -12.53
N LYS A 37 -10.42 -5.07 -12.76
CA LYS A 37 -11.40 -4.75 -11.73
C LYS A 37 -12.06 -6.05 -11.29
N PHE A 38 -11.64 -6.62 -10.16
CA PHE A 38 -12.29 -7.81 -9.62
C PHE A 38 -13.59 -7.38 -8.93
N ALA A 39 -14.74 -7.83 -9.44
CA ALA A 39 -16.07 -7.57 -8.85
C ALA A 39 -16.43 -6.10 -8.58
N GLY A 40 -15.95 -5.16 -9.39
CA GLY A 40 -16.28 -3.73 -9.27
C GLY A 40 -15.45 -2.94 -8.25
N PHE A 41 -14.44 -3.54 -7.63
CA PHE A 41 -13.45 -2.84 -6.81
C PHE A 41 -12.16 -2.62 -7.61
N ASP A 42 -11.83 -1.35 -7.86
CA ASP A 42 -10.51 -0.94 -8.37
C ASP A 42 -9.48 -1.14 -7.25
N TYR A 43 -8.32 -1.72 -7.58
CA TYR A 43 -7.21 -1.91 -6.63
C TYR A 43 -6.78 -0.58 -5.98
N TYR A 44 -6.83 0.51 -6.75
CA TYR A 44 -6.60 1.87 -6.26
C TYR A 44 -7.64 2.31 -5.24
N THR A 45 -8.92 1.95 -5.42
CA THR A 45 -10.01 2.35 -4.52
C THR A 45 -9.98 1.57 -3.22
N SER A 46 -9.64 0.28 -3.24
CA SER A 46 -9.49 -0.50 -2.00
C SER A 46 -8.23 -0.09 -1.22
N PHE A 47 -7.13 0.20 -1.91
CA PHE A 47 -5.90 0.70 -1.30
C PHE A 47 -6.09 2.07 -0.64
N THR A 48 -6.64 3.05 -1.37
CA THR A 48 -6.93 4.38 -0.81
C THR A 48 -7.96 4.31 0.31
N LYS A 49 -9.02 3.51 0.18
CA LYS A 49 -10.07 3.42 1.21
C LYS A 49 -9.59 2.82 2.54
N LEU A 50 -8.57 1.96 2.53
CA LEU A 50 -8.06 1.33 3.77
C LEU A 50 -6.82 2.04 4.32
N GLN A 51 -5.96 2.59 3.45
CA GLN A 51 -4.73 3.23 3.91
C GLN A 51 -4.92 4.70 4.27
N ILE A 52 -5.74 5.45 3.54
CA ILE A 52 -5.95 6.88 3.84
C ILE A 52 -6.53 7.08 5.24
N PRO A 53 -7.56 6.33 5.71
CA PRO A 53 -8.06 6.51 7.07
C PRO A 53 -7.01 6.18 8.12
N LYS A 54 -6.19 5.16 7.88
CA LYS A 54 -5.12 4.74 8.80
C LYS A 54 -3.99 5.77 8.88
N GLU A 55 -3.59 6.34 7.74
CA GLU A 55 -2.61 7.42 7.68
C GLU A 55 -3.16 8.72 8.29
N LEU A 56 -4.44 9.00 8.08
CA LEU A 56 -5.13 10.15 8.67
C LEU A 56 -5.22 10.01 10.20
N GLU A 57 -5.61 8.84 10.70
CA GLU A 57 -5.68 8.56 12.13
C GLU A 57 -4.30 8.68 12.79
N ALA A 58 -3.25 8.09 12.20
CA ALA A 58 -1.88 8.24 12.68
C ALA A 58 -1.40 9.70 12.67
N PHE A 59 -1.79 10.48 11.65
CA PHE A 59 -1.46 11.90 11.58
C PHE A 59 -2.23 12.73 12.63
N GLU A 60 -3.51 12.44 12.85
CA GLU A 60 -4.29 13.07 13.91
C GLU A 60 -3.74 12.74 15.31
N GLU A 61 -3.27 11.51 15.54
CA GLU A 61 -2.57 11.12 16.77
C GLU A 61 -1.29 11.93 16.96
N GLU A 62 -0.45 12.04 15.93
CA GLU A 62 0.79 12.81 16.01
C GLU A 62 0.51 14.30 16.33
N LEU A 63 -0.52 14.88 15.71
CA LEU A 63 -0.92 16.25 15.99
C LEU A 63 -1.39 16.44 17.44
N LYS A 64 -2.18 15.50 17.97
CA LYS A 64 -2.63 15.52 19.37
C LYS A 64 -1.46 15.40 20.35
N GLU A 65 -0.46 14.56 20.06
CA GLU A 65 0.74 14.45 20.89
C GLU A 65 1.53 15.76 20.93
N ARG A 66 1.72 16.40 19.77
CA ARG A 66 2.41 17.69 19.68
C ARG A 66 1.64 18.78 20.39
N ASP A 67 0.33 18.83 20.23
CA ASP A 67 -0.54 19.78 20.91
C ASP A 67 -0.49 19.58 22.42
N TYR A 68 -0.51 18.33 22.90
CA TYR A 68 -0.31 18.01 24.32
C TYR A 68 1.05 18.52 24.84
N VAL A 69 2.14 18.32 24.10
CA VAL A 69 3.47 18.82 24.49
C VAL A 69 3.49 20.35 24.55
N LEU A 70 2.85 21.03 23.59
CA LEU A 70 2.76 22.49 23.56
C LEU A 70 1.89 23.02 24.72
N MET A 71 0.70 22.46 24.93
CA MET A 71 -0.19 22.84 26.04
C MET A 71 0.49 22.59 27.39
N LYS A 72 1.16 21.45 27.58
CA LYS A 72 1.92 21.17 28.81
C LYS A 72 3.03 22.19 29.06
N LYS A 73 3.66 22.71 27.99
CA LYS A 73 4.78 23.65 28.09
C LYS A 73 4.33 25.10 28.29
N TYR A 74 3.22 25.51 27.69
CA TYR A 74 2.81 26.92 27.62
C TYR A 74 1.49 27.22 28.34
N GLU A 75 0.56 26.27 28.47
CA GLU A 75 -0.79 26.46 29.01
C GLU A 75 -1.26 25.29 29.89
N PRO A 76 -0.58 24.99 31.01
CA PRO A 76 -0.83 23.79 31.81
C PRO A 76 -2.21 23.77 32.50
N GLU A 77 -2.85 24.93 32.68
CA GLU A 77 -4.16 25.06 33.34
C GLU A 77 -5.34 24.76 32.40
N ALA A 78 -5.11 24.81 31.08
CA ALA A 78 -6.13 24.57 30.05
C ALA A 78 -6.24 23.09 29.64
N LEU A 79 -5.38 22.21 30.18
CA LEU A 79 -5.39 20.77 29.87
C LEU A 79 -6.71 20.12 30.33
N PRO A 80 -7.52 19.58 29.40
CA PRO A 80 -8.69 18.79 29.78
C PRO A 80 -8.25 17.60 30.64
N LYS A 81 -8.92 17.37 31.78
CA LYS A 81 -8.62 16.22 32.68
C LYS A 81 -8.73 14.86 31.98
N ASP A 82 -9.50 14.81 30.90
CA ASP A 82 -9.80 13.61 30.12
C ASP A 82 -8.98 13.50 28.82
N TYR A 83 -7.89 14.29 28.69
CA TYR A 83 -7.01 14.16 27.53
C TYR A 83 -6.38 12.77 27.56
N PRO A 84 -6.50 11.98 26.49
CA PRO A 84 -5.98 10.63 26.49
C PRO A 84 -4.46 10.68 26.67
N LYS A 85 -4.01 10.15 27.82
CA LYS A 85 -2.59 9.91 28.08
C LYS A 85 -2.20 8.65 27.31
N TYR A 86 -1.88 8.82 26.04
CA TYR A 86 -1.19 7.78 25.29
C TYR A 86 0.24 7.72 25.84
N ILE A 87 0.61 6.57 26.43
CA ILE A 87 1.93 6.26 26.98
C ILE A 87 2.71 5.52 25.91
#